data_AF-A0A3M2MHC7-F1
#
_entry.id   AF-A0A3M2MHC7-F1
#
_cell.length_a   1.000
_cell.length_b   1.000
_cell.length_c   1.000
_cell.angle_alpha   90.00
_cell.angle_beta   90.00
_cell.angle_gamma   90.00
#
_symmetry.space_group_name_H-M   'P 1'
#
loop_
_entity.id
_entity.type
_entity.pdbx_description
1 polymer ?
#
loop_
_entity_poly.entity_id
_entity_poly.type
_entity_poly.pdbx_seq_one_letter_code
_entity_poly.pdbx_strand_id
1 'polypeptide(L)' 'MIGERSVMVGLCDGLEAAGLVRRERATGDRRAYAVTLTDAGVERLAAAERGVPALLENVLAPLTAEERAQLATLLGRLL' A
#
# COMPACT_ATOMS: atom_id res chain seq x y z
N MET A 1 -9.78 12.79 -14.37
CA MET A 1 -10.32 11.75 -13.47
C MET A 1 -10.71 10.54 -14.32
N ILE A 2 -9.71 9.78 -14.79
CA ILE A 2 -9.90 8.60 -15.65
C ILE A 2 -9.52 7.39 -14.78
N GLY A 3 -10.54 6.73 -14.24
CA GLY A 3 -10.56 5.31 -13.84
C GLY A 3 -9.53 4.78 -12.82
N GLU A 4 -9.66 5.16 -11.54
CA GLU A 4 -8.93 4.50 -10.42
C GLU A 4 -9.01 2.96 -10.47
N ARG A 5 -10.16 2.43 -10.91
CA ARG A 5 -10.39 0.99 -11.05
C ARG A 5 -9.52 0.31 -12.11
N SER A 6 -9.25 0.97 -13.23
CA SER A 6 -8.45 0.39 -14.32
C SER A 6 -6.97 0.34 -13.96
N VAL A 7 -6.48 1.35 -13.23
CA VAL A 7 -5.10 1.40 -12.75
C VAL A 7 -4.86 0.28 -11.71
N MET A 8 -5.82 0.08 -10.80
CA MET A 8 -5.74 -1.00 -9.81
C MET A 8 -5.72 -2.38 -10.44
N VAL A 9 -6.52 -2.62 -11.49
CA VAL A 9 -6.47 -3.90 -12.22
C VAL A 9 -5.09 -4.12 -12.83
N GLY A 10 -4.53 -3.13 -13.53
CA GLY A 10 -3.20 -3.25 -14.13
C GLY A 10 -2.07 -3.44 -13.11
N LEU A 11 -2.16 -2.80 -11.94
CA LEU A 11 -1.23 -3.03 -10.83
C LEU A 11 -1.34 -4.47 -10.29
N CYS A 12 -2.57 -4.95 -10.08
CA CYS A 12 -2.79 -6.34 -9.65
C CYS A 12 -2.30 -7.35 -10.69
N ASP A 13 -2.47 -7.07 -11.99
CA ASP A 13 -1.95 -7.89 -13.09
C ASP A 13 -0.42 -8.00 -13.03
N GLY A 14 0.28 -6.87 -12.85
CA GLY A 14 1.73 -6.87 -12.72
C GLY A 14 2.22 -7.61 -11.47
N LEU A 15 1.55 -7.42 -10.33
CA LEU A 15 1.90 -8.08 -9.08
C LEU A 15 1.64 -9.60 -9.12
N GLU A 16 0.57 -10.04 -9.78
CA GLU A 16 0.26 -11.46 -9.96
C GLU A 16 1.24 -12.12 -10.94
N ALA A 17 1.58 -11.44 -12.05
CA ALA A 17 2.60 -11.91 -12.99
C ALA A 17 3.99 -12.06 -12.32
N ALA A 18 4.29 -11.23 -11.33
CA ALA A 18 5.50 -11.33 -10.52
C ALA A 18 5.41 -12.38 -9.38
N GLY A 19 4.27 -13.06 -9.23
CA GLY A 19 4.06 -14.07 -8.18
C GLY A 19 3.92 -13.50 -6.76
N LEU A 20 3.72 -12.19 -6.62
CA LEU A 20 3.67 -11.49 -5.33
C LEU A 20 2.26 -11.46 -4.73
N VAL A 21 1.24 -11.57 -5.56
CA VAL A 21 -0.16 -11.69 -5.13
C VAL A 21 -0.85 -12.82 -5.87
N ARG A 22 -1.96 -13.29 -5.32
CA ARG A 22 -2.84 -14.28 -5.92
C ARG A 22 -4.27 -13.75 -5.95
N ARG A 23 -4.98 -13.95 -7.06
CA ARG A 23 -6.40 -13.62 -7.16
C ARG A 23 -7.29 -14.85 -7.05
N GLU A 24 -8.28 -14.75 -6.16
CA GLU A 24 -9.34 -15.75 -6.01
C GLU A 24 -10.70 -15.12 -6.16
N ARG A 25 -11.70 -15.91 -6.58
CA ARG A 25 -13.09 -15.46 -6.54
C ARG A 25 -13.53 -15.31 -5.09
N ALA A 26 -14.09 -14.14 -4.76
CA ALA A 26 -14.64 -13.92 -3.44
C ALA A 26 -15.83 -14.86 -3.20
N THR A 27 -15.89 -15.46 -2.01
CA THR A 27 -16.91 -16.45 -1.64
C THR A 27 -18.33 -15.86 -1.56
N GLY A 28 -18.45 -14.55 -1.32
CA GLY A 28 -19.74 -13.84 -1.19
C GLY A 28 -20.22 -13.12 -2.46
N ASP A 29 -19.31 -12.78 -3.38
CA ASP A 29 -19.65 -12.16 -4.66
C ASP A 29 -18.75 -12.71 -5.76
N ARG A 30 -19.32 -13.58 -6.61
CA ARG A 30 -18.59 -14.20 -7.72
C ARG A 30 -18.10 -13.20 -8.77
N ARG A 31 -18.59 -11.95 -8.76
CA ARG A 31 -18.10 -10.87 -9.63
C ARG A 31 -16.87 -10.17 -9.05
N ALA A 32 -16.59 -10.35 -7.76
CA ALA A 32 -15.43 -9.79 -7.08
C ALA A 32 -14.27 -10.79 -7.01
N TYR A 33 -13.05 -10.26 -7.03
CA TYR A 33 -11.83 -10.99 -6.78
C TYR A 33 -11.22 -10.52 -5.45
N ALA A 34 -10.85 -11.47 -4.60
CA ALA A 34 -9.97 -11.24 -3.47
C ALA A 34 -8.51 -11.30 -3.96
N VAL A 35 -7.73 -10.28 -3.60
CA VAL A 35 -6.28 -10.22 -3.88
C VAL A 35 -5.57 -10.47 -2.55
N THR A 36 -4.74 -11.52 -2.49
CA THR A 36 -4.01 -11.89 -1.28
C THR A 36 -2.51 -11.94 -1.58
N LEU A 37 -1.68 -11.46 -0.66
CA LEU A 37 -0.22 -11.59 -0.78
C LEU A 37 0.17 -13.08 -0.75
N THR A 38 1.18 -13.44 -1.54
CA THR A 38 1.91 -14.70 -1.38
C THR A 38 3.01 -14.53 -0.34
N ASP A 39 3.66 -15.62 0.07
CA ASP A 39 4.81 -15.54 0.98
C ASP A 39 5.94 -14.67 0.38
N ALA A 40 6.22 -14.84 -0.92
CA ALA A 40 7.15 -13.98 -1.65
C ALA A 40 6.68 -12.51 -1.70
N GLY A 41 5.37 -12.28 -1.79
CA GLY A 41 4.75 -10.96 -1.68
C GLY A 41 5.00 -10.30 -0.33
N VAL A 42 4.84 -11.05 0.76
CA VAL A 42 5.11 -10.57 2.13
C VAL A 42 6.57 -10.18 2.29
N GLU A 43 7.49 -11.03 1.86
CA GLU A 43 8.94 -10.73 1.92
C GLU A 43 9.31 -9.50 1.09
N ARG A 44 8.72 -9.37 -0.11
CA ARG A 44 8.97 -8.25 -1.01
C ARG A 44 8.38 -6.94 -0.49
N LEU A 45 7.23 -7.00 0.16
CA LEU A 45 6.61 -5.86 0.83
C LEU A 45 7.47 -5.39 2.00
N ALA A 46 7.85 -6.32 2.89
CA ALA A 46 8.77 -6.00 3.98
C ALA A 46 10.06 -5.37 3.45
N ALA A 47 10.60 -5.88 2.34
CA ALA A 47 11.77 -5.30 1.69
C ALA A 47 11.56 -3.88 1.15
N ALA A 48 10.39 -3.59 0.59
CA ALA A 48 10.05 -2.24 0.13
C ALA A 48 9.89 -1.28 1.31
N GLU A 49 9.34 -1.76 2.44
CA GLU A 49 9.07 -0.95 3.62
C GLU A 49 10.32 -0.63 4.44
N ARG A 50 11.39 -1.43 4.37
CA ARG A 50 12.63 -1.24 5.16
C ARG A 50 13.24 0.17 5.05
N GLY A 51 13.12 0.84 3.91
CA GLY A 51 13.68 2.19 3.71
C GLY A 51 12.77 3.34 4.16
N VAL A 52 11.47 3.05 4.35
CA VAL A 52 10.46 4.07 4.64
C VAL A 52 10.67 4.72 6.01
N PRO A 53 10.93 3.99 7.10
CA PRO A 53 11.17 4.60 8.41
C PRO A 53 12.36 5.56 8.40
N ALA A 54 13.50 5.17 7.80
CA ALA A 54 14.69 6.01 7.76
C ALA A 54 14.46 7.28 6.92
N LEU A 55 13.73 7.18 5.80
CA LEU A 55 13.32 8.33 5.01
C LEU A 55 12.42 9.27 5.82
N LEU A 56 11.39 8.73 6.47
CA LEU A 56 10.44 9.51 7.27
C LEU A 56 11.14 10.21 8.43
N GLU A 57 12.09 9.55 9.11
CA GLU A 57 12.86 10.20 10.16
C GLU A 57 13.67 11.38 9.66
N ASN A 58 14.31 11.26 8.48
CA ASN A 58 15.04 12.37 7.89
C ASN A 58 14.13 13.53 7.47
N VAL A 59 12.99 13.22 6.85
CA VAL A 59 12.02 14.24 6.37
C VAL A 59 11.39 14.99 7.54
N LEU A 60 11.09 14.27 8.62
CA LEU A 60 10.43 14.83 9.80
C LEU A 60 11.43 15.32 10.85
N ALA A 61 12.75 15.14 10.65
CA ALA A 61 13.81 15.53 11.58
C ALA A 61 13.69 16.98 12.10
N PRO A 62 13.25 17.98 11.29
CA PRO A 62 13.06 19.34 11.78
C PRO A 62 11.87 19.54 12.73
N LEU A 63 10.94 18.58 12.80
CA LEU A 63 9.72 18.68 13.59
C LEU A 63 9.88 18.03 14.96
N THR A 64 9.40 18.73 15.99
CA THR A 64 9.19 18.19 17.34
C THR A 64 8.12 17.10 17.33
N ALA A 65 8.05 16.31 18.41
CA ALA A 65 7.04 15.27 18.55
C ALA A 65 5.60 15.82 18.49
N GLU A 66 5.37 17.01 19.05
CA GLU A 66 4.07 17.68 19.03
C GLU A 66 3.68 18.16 17.63
N GLU A 67 4.62 18.76 16.90
CA GLU A 67 4.41 19.15 15.50
C GLU A 67 4.16 17.95 14.58
N ARG A 68 4.83 16.81 14.82
CA ARG A 68 4.56 15.55 14.10
C ARG A 68 3.15 15.03 14.36
N ALA A 69 2.69 15.08 15.61
CA ALA A 69 1.32 14.69 15.97
C ALA A 69 0.27 15.62 15.35
N GLN A 70 0.56 16.92 15.31
CA GLN A 70 -0.29 17.91 14.66
C GLN A 70 -0.35 17.68 13.14
N LEU A 71 0.80 17.45 12.50
CA LEU A 71 0.88 17.15 11.07
C LEU A 71 0.09 15.88 10.72
N ALA A 72 0.23 14.80 11.51
CA ALA A 72 -0.54 13.57 11.31
C ALA A 72 -2.05 13.81 11.41
N THR A 73 -2.48 14.64 12.37
CA THR A 73 -3.89 15.02 12.53
C THR A 73 -4.41 15.81 11.33
N LEU A 74 -3.62 16.74 10.80
CA LEU A 74 -4.01 17.54 9.63
C LEU A 74 -4.06 16.69 8.36
N LEU A 75 -3.08 15.83 8.12
CA LEU A 75 -3.06 14.91 6.98
C LEU A 75 -4.25 13.94 7.00
N GLY A 76 -4.58 13.38 8.17
CA GLY A 76 -5.73 12.50 8.34
C GLY A 76 -7.10 13.17 8.13
N ARG A 77 -7.16 14.50 8.01
CA ARG A 77 -8.39 15.24 7.65
C ARG A 77 -8.51 15.51 6.15
N LEU A 78 -7.41 15.42 5.41
CA LEU A 78 -7.35 15.70 3.96
C LEU A 78 -7.43 14.42 3.11
N LEU A 79 -6.88 13.33 3.63
CA LEU A 79 -6.93 11.98 3.03
C LEU A 79 -8.23 11.26 3.41
#